data_AF-A0A8E0RZ09-F1
#
_entry.id   AF-A0A8E0RZ09-F1
#
_cell.length_a   1.000
_cell.length_b   1.000
_cell.length_c   1.000
_cell.angle_alpha   90.00
_cell.angle_beta   90.00
_cell.angle_gamma   90.00
#
_symmetry.space_group_name_H-M   'P 1'
#
loop_
_entity.id
_entity.type
_entity.pdbx_description
1 polymer ?
#
loop_
_entity_poly.entity_id
_entity_poly.type
_entity_poly.pdbx_seq_one_letter_code
_entity_poly.pdbx_strand_id
1 'polypeptide(L)'
;QGYSPTDEDIVWSRKPTESIIEEEIVVHHASLVFIDVGGQTKERRKWCQCFSDMTSVLFLIASSHYDEHYQDRVTKEFRNKLREAMIVFEGLINHVAFRRVSIIIFFNKTDILKEKVNSGQSNIREEFPNYPARFDPFRLQDVQTFMVEAFVSLVNQSASDPVPMTTAPRLKGAGRGSLSGPSFSGTNRSDSGTGPRRTSAPGCANTTLAINTPKASMPPVRRRMLYRHFTTAVDRRNIETVFHAMQDTVLQINLRRIMMS
;
A
#
# COMPACT_ATOMS: atom_id res chain seq x y z
N GLN A 1 -6.47 -41.02 18.84
CA GLN A 1 -5.87 -39.98 19.70
C GLN A 1 -4.37 -40.21 19.68
N GLY A 2 -3.55 -39.18 19.41
CA GLY A 2 -2.09 -39.34 19.25
C GLY A 2 -1.48 -38.68 18.00
N TYR A 3 -2.21 -37.83 17.28
CA TYR A 3 -1.61 -37.04 16.20
C TYR A 3 -0.88 -35.83 16.80
N SER A 4 0.39 -35.66 16.43
CA SER A 4 1.22 -34.49 16.72
C SER A 4 1.55 -33.82 15.38
N PRO A 5 1.20 -32.53 15.19
CA PRO A 5 1.48 -31.83 13.94
C PRO A 5 2.98 -31.82 13.64
N THR A 6 3.32 -32.13 12.39
CA THR A 6 4.68 -31.96 11.88
C THR A 6 4.98 -30.49 11.54
N ASP A 7 6.25 -30.15 11.35
CA ASP A 7 6.64 -28.82 10.86
C ASP A 7 5.96 -28.47 9.53
N GLU A 8 5.78 -29.47 8.67
CA GLU A 8 5.05 -29.30 7.42
C GLU A 8 3.58 -28.96 7.69
N ASP A 9 2.91 -29.69 8.58
CA ASP A 9 1.52 -29.40 8.97
C ASP A 9 1.37 -27.98 9.54
N ILE A 10 2.36 -27.51 10.30
CA ILE A 10 2.40 -26.15 10.84
C ILE A 10 2.51 -25.12 9.69
N VAL A 11 3.40 -25.35 8.72
CA VAL A 11 3.60 -24.46 7.55
C VAL A 11 2.34 -24.37 6.68
N TRP A 12 1.59 -25.47 6.53
CA TRP A 12 0.33 -25.49 5.77
C TRP A 12 -0.87 -24.95 6.55
N SER A 13 -0.78 -24.88 7.88
CA SER A 13 -1.87 -24.39 8.73
C SER A 13 -2.11 -22.90 8.53
N ARG A 14 -3.38 -22.51 8.39
CA ARG A 14 -3.79 -21.10 8.28
C ARG A 14 -4.40 -20.61 9.57
N LYS A 15 -3.67 -19.76 10.29
CA LYS A 15 -4.17 -18.97 11.41
C LYS A 15 -4.03 -17.48 11.08
N PRO A 16 -5.11 -16.69 11.06
CA PRO A 16 -5.00 -15.26 10.84
C PRO A 16 -4.27 -14.57 12.00
N THR A 17 -3.33 -13.68 11.71
CA THR A 17 -2.70 -12.82 12.70
C THR A 17 -3.69 -11.73 13.16
N GLU A 18 -3.97 -11.68 14.46
CA GLU A 18 -4.92 -10.73 15.09
C GLU A 18 -4.23 -9.69 16.00
N SER A 19 -2.92 -9.78 16.16
CA SER A 19 -2.10 -8.86 16.97
C SER A 19 -0.84 -8.44 16.22
N ILE A 20 -0.06 -7.55 16.83
CA ILE A 20 1.33 -7.32 16.42
C ILE A 20 2.14 -8.37 17.15
N ILE A 21 3.01 -9.09 16.42
CA ILE A 21 3.92 -10.09 16.97
C ILE A 21 5.33 -9.63 16.63
N GLU A 22 6.19 -9.58 17.63
CA GLU A 22 7.59 -9.19 17.48
C GLU A 22 8.48 -10.38 17.81
N GLU A 23 9.40 -10.70 16.92
CA GLU A 23 10.38 -11.76 17.09
C GLU A 23 11.77 -11.24 16.76
N GLU A 24 12.69 -11.37 17.72
CA GLU A 24 14.09 -11.05 17.51
C GLU A 24 14.82 -12.29 16.98
N ILE A 25 15.48 -12.14 15.84
CA ILE A 25 16.33 -13.17 15.25
C ILE A 25 17.73 -12.61 15.00
N VAL A 26 18.74 -13.43 15.30
CA VAL A 26 20.13 -13.08 15.00
C VAL A 26 20.51 -13.76 13.69
N VAL A 27 20.85 -12.96 12.67
CA VAL A 27 21.31 -13.46 11.38
C VAL A 27 22.66 -12.85 11.04
N HIS A 28 23.67 -13.68 10.79
CA HIS A 28 25.04 -13.25 10.45
C HIS A 28 25.60 -12.19 11.41
N HIS A 29 25.41 -12.39 12.72
CA HIS A 29 25.85 -11.47 13.79
C HIS A 29 25.15 -10.09 13.82
N ALA A 30 24.07 -9.91 13.05
CA ALA A 30 23.16 -8.78 13.17
C ALA A 30 21.86 -9.21 13.85
N SER A 31 21.39 -8.45 14.85
CA SER A 31 20.05 -8.62 15.41
C SER A 31 19.02 -7.94 14.50
N LEU A 32 18.02 -8.71 14.08
CA LEU A 32 16.88 -8.28 13.30
C LEU A 32 15.61 -8.52 14.10
N VAL A 33 14.78 -7.49 14.24
CA VAL A 33 13.44 -7.63 14.81
C VAL A 33 12.44 -7.75 13.67
N PHE A 34 11.79 -8.91 13.58
CA PHE A 34 10.66 -9.15 12.69
C PHE A 34 9.38 -8.75 13.39
N ILE A 35 8.60 -7.90 12.73
CA ILE A 35 7.30 -7.46 13.22
C ILE A 35 6.23 -8.00 12.26
N ASP A 36 5.51 -9.04 12.66
CA ASP A 36 4.34 -9.54 11.94
C ASP A 36 3.10 -8.78 12.38
N VAL A 37 2.35 -8.28 11.40
CA VAL A 37 1.15 -7.48 11.63
C VAL A 37 0.02 -7.99 10.73
N GLY A 38 -1.14 -8.22 11.32
CA GLY A 38 -2.32 -8.68 10.58
C GLY A 38 -2.65 -7.81 9.36
N GLY A 39 -2.79 -8.48 8.19
CA GLY A 39 -3.12 -7.82 6.93
C GLY A 39 -4.62 -7.62 6.66
N GLN A 40 -5.49 -8.17 7.51
CA GLN A 40 -6.94 -8.05 7.40
C GLN A 40 -7.40 -6.61 7.67
N THR A 41 -8.47 -6.15 7.00
CA THR A 41 -8.96 -4.77 7.09
C THR A 41 -9.12 -4.24 8.53
N LYS A 42 -9.61 -5.08 9.46
CA LYS A 42 -9.78 -4.71 10.89
C LYS A 42 -8.46 -4.52 11.64
N GLU A 43 -7.40 -5.19 11.19
CA GLU A 43 -6.08 -5.19 11.81
C GLU A 43 -5.19 -4.08 11.24
N ARG A 44 -5.45 -3.62 10.01
CA ARG A 44 -4.67 -2.54 9.35
C ARG A 44 -4.57 -1.24 10.15
N ARG A 45 -5.57 -0.95 11.01
CA ARG A 45 -5.53 0.21 11.93
C ARG A 45 -4.38 0.17 12.95
N LYS A 46 -3.77 -0.99 13.17
CA LYS A 46 -2.64 -1.18 14.08
C LYS A 46 -1.29 -0.93 13.40
N TRP A 47 -1.21 -0.90 12.07
CA TRP A 47 0.05 -0.81 11.33
C TRP A 47 0.90 0.39 11.73
N CYS A 48 0.27 1.54 11.96
CA CYS A 48 0.96 2.75 12.37
C CYS A 48 1.66 2.66 13.74
N GLN A 49 1.35 1.66 14.55
CA GLN A 49 2.05 1.38 15.81
C GLN A 49 3.45 0.82 15.58
N CYS A 50 3.73 0.26 14.39
CA CYS A 50 4.99 -0.39 14.03
C CYS A 50 5.90 0.49 13.15
N PHE A 51 5.51 1.73 12.85
CA PHE A 51 6.21 2.56 11.86
C PHE A 51 7.44 3.29 12.39
N SER A 52 7.67 3.30 13.71
CA SER A 52 8.89 3.86 14.31
C SER A 52 10.10 2.99 14.00
N ASP A 53 11.18 3.62 13.53
CA ASP A 53 12.50 3.02 13.32
C ASP A 53 12.55 1.79 12.40
N MET A 54 11.52 1.61 11.57
CA MET A 54 11.50 0.53 10.59
C MET A 54 12.55 0.77 9.49
N THR A 55 13.41 -0.22 9.28
CA THR A 55 14.46 -0.16 8.26
C THR A 55 13.96 -0.61 6.89
N SER A 56 13.07 -1.59 6.85
CA SER A 56 12.57 -2.22 5.63
C SER A 56 11.16 -2.77 5.85
N VAL A 57 10.36 -2.81 4.80
CA VAL A 57 9.04 -3.47 4.82
C VAL A 57 9.01 -4.63 3.84
N LEU A 58 8.54 -5.78 4.32
CA LEU A 58 8.23 -6.95 3.50
C LEU A 58 6.73 -6.99 3.20
N PHE A 59 6.36 -6.72 1.95
CA PHE A 59 4.98 -6.77 1.49
C PHE A 59 4.70 -8.09 0.77
N LEU A 60 3.84 -8.91 1.35
CA LEU A 60 3.46 -10.22 0.80
C LEU A 60 2.21 -10.10 -0.07
N ILE A 61 2.31 -10.56 -1.32
CA ILE A 61 1.21 -10.59 -2.29
C ILE A 61 1.01 -12.02 -2.74
N ALA A 62 -0.21 -12.53 -2.65
CA ALA A 62 -0.57 -13.78 -3.30
C ALA A 62 -0.76 -13.55 -4.80
N SER A 63 0.25 -13.89 -5.60
CA SER A 63 0.27 -13.65 -7.05
C SER A 63 -0.84 -14.40 -7.79
N SER A 64 -1.25 -15.56 -7.28
CA SER A 64 -2.34 -16.37 -7.82
C SER A 64 -3.74 -15.73 -7.67
N HIS A 65 -3.91 -14.67 -6.88
CA HIS A 65 -5.22 -14.08 -6.57
C HIS A 65 -5.73 -13.10 -7.65
N TYR A 66 -5.14 -13.07 -8.85
CA TYR A 66 -5.50 -12.09 -9.88
C TYR A 66 -6.94 -12.20 -10.37
N ASP A 67 -7.59 -13.35 -10.19
CA ASP A 67 -8.97 -13.70 -10.56
C ASP A 67 -9.85 -14.04 -9.36
N GLU A 68 -9.38 -13.78 -8.15
CA GLU A 68 -10.12 -14.08 -6.93
C GLU A 68 -10.77 -12.82 -6.36
N HIS A 69 -12.04 -12.92 -6.00
CA HIS A 69 -12.78 -11.84 -5.36
C HIS A 69 -13.14 -12.17 -3.92
N TYR A 70 -13.41 -11.13 -3.15
CA TYR A 70 -14.08 -11.25 -1.86
C TYR A 70 -15.14 -10.17 -1.74
N GLN A 71 -16.14 -10.43 -0.91
CA GLN A 71 -17.11 -9.41 -0.55
C GLN A 71 -16.61 -8.70 0.71
N ASP A 72 -16.42 -7.39 0.64
CA ASP A 72 -16.09 -6.59 1.82
C ASP A 72 -17.23 -6.70 2.83
N ARG A 73 -16.90 -7.09 4.07
CA ARG A 73 -17.94 -7.35 5.09
C ARG A 73 -18.70 -6.09 5.48
N VAL A 74 -18.06 -4.93 5.37
CA VAL A 74 -18.57 -3.61 5.78
C VAL A 74 -19.31 -2.95 4.62
N THR A 75 -18.65 -2.76 3.46
CA THR A 75 -19.25 -2.05 2.32
C THR A 75 -20.13 -2.93 1.45
N LYS A 76 -20.05 -4.26 1.60
CA LYS A 76 -20.74 -5.27 0.76
C LYS A 76 -20.32 -5.29 -0.70
N GLU A 77 -19.27 -4.54 -1.06
CA GLU A 77 -18.72 -4.51 -2.42
C GLU A 77 -17.93 -5.78 -2.72
N PHE A 78 -18.04 -6.26 -3.95
CA PHE A 78 -17.14 -7.30 -4.48
C PHE A 78 -15.85 -6.67 -4.96
N ARG A 79 -14.72 -7.16 -4.45
CA ARG A 79 -13.39 -6.63 -4.75
C ARG A 79 -12.46 -7.73 -5.19
N ASN A 80 -11.71 -7.48 -6.26
CA ASN A 80 -10.61 -8.32 -6.69
C ASN A 80 -9.46 -8.24 -5.67
N LYS A 81 -8.94 -9.38 -5.24
CA LYS A 81 -7.93 -9.49 -4.18
C LYS A 81 -6.59 -8.88 -4.58
N LEU A 82 -6.14 -9.05 -5.82
CA LEU A 82 -4.87 -8.48 -6.29
C LEU A 82 -4.98 -6.95 -6.46
N ARG A 83 -6.11 -6.44 -6.95
CA ARG A 83 -6.37 -4.99 -7.00
C ARG A 83 -6.39 -4.36 -5.61
N GLU A 84 -7.03 -5.00 -4.64
CA GLU A 84 -7.01 -4.54 -3.25
C GLU A 84 -5.56 -4.51 -2.71
N ALA A 85 -4.75 -5.53 -3.01
CA ALA A 85 -3.34 -5.53 -2.62
C ALA A 85 -2.55 -4.36 -3.23
N MET A 86 -2.83 -3.98 -4.48
CA MET A 86 -2.25 -2.80 -5.13
C MET A 86 -2.64 -1.49 -4.40
N ILE A 87 -3.92 -1.32 -4.05
CA ILE A 87 -4.41 -0.13 -3.33
C ILE A 87 -3.74 -0.02 -1.96
N VAL A 88 -3.65 -1.13 -1.23
CA VAL A 88 -2.99 -1.18 0.09
C VAL A 88 -1.51 -0.84 -0.03
N PHE A 89 -0.83 -1.42 -1.02
CA PHE A 89 0.57 -1.15 -1.27
C PHE A 89 0.82 0.32 -1.60
N GLU A 90 0.01 0.92 -2.48
CA GLU A 90 0.09 2.34 -2.82
C GLU A 90 -0.09 3.25 -1.59
N GLY A 91 -1.08 2.96 -0.74
CA GLY A 91 -1.28 3.70 0.50
C GLY A 91 -0.08 3.59 1.44
N LEU A 92 0.53 2.41 1.52
CA LEU A 92 1.70 2.14 2.37
C LEU A 92 2.93 2.93 1.91
N ILE A 93 3.29 2.83 0.62
CA ILE A 93 4.50 3.49 0.10
C ILE A 93 4.37 5.02 0.08
N ASN A 94 3.15 5.55 0.00
CA ASN A 94 2.90 6.99 0.03
C ASN A 94 2.90 7.56 1.46
N HIS A 95 2.90 6.72 2.49
CA HIS A 95 2.95 7.17 3.88
C HIS A 95 4.31 7.81 4.22
N VAL A 96 4.29 8.89 5.02
CA VAL A 96 5.51 9.68 5.33
C VAL A 96 6.60 8.85 6.01
N ALA A 97 6.21 7.90 6.87
CA ALA A 97 7.15 7.01 7.54
C ALA A 97 7.95 6.12 6.55
N PHE A 98 7.40 5.85 5.36
CA PHE A 98 8.00 4.96 4.36
C PHE A 98 8.90 5.68 3.36
N ARG A 99 9.11 7.00 3.50
CA ARG A 99 9.95 7.79 2.58
C ARG A 99 11.39 7.29 2.53
N ARG A 100 11.91 6.76 3.63
CA ARG A 100 13.28 6.25 3.74
C ARG A 100 13.33 4.74 3.98
N VAL A 101 12.20 4.05 3.97
CA VAL A 101 12.15 2.60 4.21
C VAL A 101 12.46 1.85 2.91
N SER A 102 13.27 0.80 2.98
CA SER A 102 13.50 -0.09 1.83
C SER A 102 12.25 -0.96 1.61
N ILE A 103 11.77 -1.06 0.37
CA ILE A 103 10.57 -1.81 0.04
C ILE A 103 10.97 -3.18 -0.53
N ILE A 104 10.43 -4.24 0.06
CA ILE A 104 10.59 -5.61 -0.41
C ILE A 104 9.20 -6.14 -0.77
N ILE A 105 9.05 -6.72 -1.95
CA ILE A 105 7.81 -7.33 -2.40
C ILE A 105 8.04 -8.82 -2.66
N PHE A 106 7.25 -9.66 -2.01
CA PHE A 106 7.15 -11.07 -2.38
C PHE A 106 5.84 -11.34 -3.10
N PHE A 107 5.97 -11.77 -4.35
CA PHE A 107 4.89 -12.38 -5.11
C PHE A 107 4.83 -13.86 -4.73
N ASN A 108 4.17 -14.15 -3.62
CA ASN A 108 4.00 -15.48 -3.06
C ASN A 108 2.96 -16.30 -3.86
N LYS A 109 2.87 -17.61 -3.58
CA LYS A 109 2.00 -18.59 -4.25
C LYS A 109 2.31 -18.73 -5.74
N THR A 110 3.60 -18.69 -6.08
CA THR A 110 4.06 -18.80 -7.48
C THR A 110 3.77 -20.19 -8.07
N ASP A 111 3.81 -21.22 -7.23
CA ASP A 111 3.33 -22.57 -7.52
C ASP A 111 1.88 -22.57 -8.02
N ILE A 112 0.96 -21.98 -7.25
CA ILE A 112 -0.47 -21.91 -7.61
C ILE A 112 -0.67 -21.01 -8.84
N LEU A 113 0.08 -19.91 -8.96
CA LEU A 113 0.05 -19.07 -10.16
C LEU A 113 0.42 -19.87 -11.41
N LYS A 114 1.51 -20.65 -11.34
CA LYS A 114 1.99 -21.47 -12.45
C LYS A 114 0.94 -22.51 -12.87
N GLU A 115 0.35 -23.22 -11.91
CA GLU A 115 -0.71 -24.19 -12.19
C GLU A 115 -1.94 -23.52 -12.83
N LYS A 116 -2.37 -22.38 -12.29
CA LYS A 116 -3.53 -21.64 -12.78
C LYS A 116 -3.34 -21.08 -14.19
N VAL A 117 -2.16 -20.55 -14.50
CA VAL A 117 -1.83 -20.07 -15.84
C VAL A 117 -1.77 -21.23 -16.84
N ASN A 118 -1.17 -22.36 -16.45
CA ASN A 118 -1.07 -23.55 -17.30
C ASN A 118 -2.41 -24.24 -17.56
N SER A 119 -3.39 -24.12 -16.66
CA SER A 119 -4.71 -24.72 -16.86
C SER A 119 -5.49 -24.06 -17.99
N GLY A 120 -5.17 -22.81 -18.33
CA GLY A 120 -5.87 -22.03 -19.35
C GLY A 120 -7.30 -21.63 -18.96
N GLN A 121 -7.74 -21.92 -17.74
CA GLN A 121 -9.11 -21.69 -17.30
C GLN A 121 -9.36 -20.27 -16.77
N SER A 122 -8.29 -19.54 -16.44
CA SER A 122 -8.36 -18.22 -15.83
C SER A 122 -7.53 -17.20 -16.60
N ASN A 123 -8.16 -16.10 -17.00
CA ASN A 123 -7.57 -15.11 -17.88
C ASN A 123 -7.42 -13.77 -17.15
N ILE A 124 -6.17 -13.39 -16.85
CA ILE A 124 -5.86 -12.14 -16.14
C ILE A 124 -6.41 -10.88 -16.84
N ARG A 125 -6.64 -10.90 -18.16
CA ARG A 125 -7.16 -9.74 -18.90
C ARG A 125 -8.58 -9.35 -18.51
N GLU A 126 -9.39 -10.31 -18.08
CA GLU A 126 -10.77 -10.06 -17.66
C GLU A 126 -10.78 -9.16 -16.42
N GLU A 127 -9.80 -9.36 -15.54
CA GLU A 127 -9.65 -8.63 -14.29
C GLU A 127 -8.78 -7.39 -14.42
N PHE A 128 -7.89 -7.34 -15.41
CA PHE A 128 -6.95 -6.26 -15.66
C PHE A 128 -7.03 -5.80 -17.11
N PRO A 129 -7.93 -4.85 -17.45
CA PRO A 129 -8.07 -4.33 -18.81
C PRO A 129 -6.82 -3.60 -19.34
N ASN A 130 -5.95 -3.15 -18.44
CA ASN A 130 -4.65 -2.57 -18.76
C ASN A 130 -3.55 -3.61 -18.98
N TYR A 131 -3.86 -4.91 -18.94
CA TYR A 131 -2.92 -5.96 -19.27
C TYR A 131 -2.48 -5.81 -20.75
N PRO A 132 -1.16 -5.72 -21.03
CA PRO A 132 -0.69 -5.42 -22.37
C PRO A 132 -1.20 -6.40 -23.43
N ALA A 133 -1.68 -5.87 -24.55
CA ALA A 133 -2.16 -6.69 -25.68
C ALA A 133 -1.05 -7.62 -26.24
N ARG A 134 0.22 -7.19 -26.14
CA ARG A 134 1.40 -7.96 -26.59
C ARG A 134 1.74 -9.17 -25.71
N PHE A 135 1.25 -9.21 -24.48
CA PHE A 135 1.56 -10.25 -23.50
C PHE A 135 0.56 -11.39 -23.59
N ASP A 136 1.00 -12.63 -23.43
CA ASP A 136 0.13 -13.81 -23.44
C ASP A 136 -0.38 -14.11 -22.00
N PRO A 137 -1.70 -14.06 -21.74
CA PRO A 137 -2.25 -14.28 -20.41
C PRO A 137 -2.08 -15.72 -19.92
N PHE A 138 -1.75 -16.65 -20.81
CA PHE A 138 -1.48 -18.05 -20.49
C PHE A 138 0.02 -18.36 -20.46
N ARG A 139 0.86 -17.33 -20.53
CA ARG A 139 2.31 -17.43 -20.34
C ARG A 139 2.71 -16.88 -18.99
N LEU A 140 3.25 -17.75 -18.13
CA LEU A 140 3.65 -17.39 -16.77
C LEU A 140 4.57 -16.16 -16.73
N GLN A 141 5.58 -16.12 -17.61
CA GLN A 141 6.54 -15.02 -17.66
C GLN A 141 5.88 -13.66 -17.94
N ASP A 142 4.89 -13.63 -18.84
CA ASP A 142 4.21 -12.39 -19.25
C ASP A 142 3.28 -11.91 -18.12
N VAL A 143 2.58 -12.84 -17.47
CA VAL A 143 1.76 -12.57 -16.28
C VAL A 143 2.61 -12.02 -15.14
N GLN A 144 3.74 -12.67 -14.84
CA GLN A 144 4.68 -12.22 -13.80
C GLN A 144 5.27 -10.84 -14.12
N THR A 145 5.65 -10.61 -15.38
CA THR A 145 6.19 -9.33 -15.84
C THR A 145 5.17 -8.20 -15.68
N PHE A 146 3.92 -8.44 -16.07
CA PHE A 146 2.83 -7.49 -15.84
C PHE A 146 2.64 -7.14 -14.37
N MET A 147 2.56 -8.14 -13.48
CA MET A 147 2.38 -7.90 -12.04
C MET A 147 3.51 -7.03 -11.49
N VAL A 148 4.75 -7.38 -11.83
CA VAL A 148 5.93 -6.59 -11.48
C VAL A 148 5.81 -5.15 -11.97
N GLU A 149 5.51 -4.95 -13.26
CA GLU A 149 5.39 -3.62 -13.86
C GLU A 149 4.28 -2.79 -13.20
N ALA A 150 3.16 -3.42 -12.86
CA ALA A 150 2.03 -2.78 -12.20
C ALA A 150 2.42 -2.23 -10.81
N PHE A 151 3.09 -3.03 -9.98
CA PHE A 151 3.53 -2.58 -8.65
C PHE A 151 4.70 -1.58 -8.72
N VAL A 152 5.66 -1.77 -9.63
CA VAL A 152 6.77 -0.83 -9.85
C VAL A 152 6.25 0.54 -10.28
N SER A 153 5.20 0.57 -11.10
CA SER A 153 4.59 1.83 -11.56
C SER A 153 4.04 2.66 -10.40
N LEU A 154 3.45 2.04 -9.38
CA LEU A 154 2.98 2.71 -8.17
C LEU A 154 4.16 3.36 -7.40
N VAL A 155 5.30 2.68 -7.32
CA VAL A 155 6.51 3.23 -6.69
C VAL A 155 7.06 4.42 -7.45
N ASN A 156 7.07 4.37 -8.79
CA ASN A 156 7.57 5.48 -9.59
C ASN A 156 6.65 6.72 -9.51
N GLN A 157 5.33 6.53 -9.48
CA GLN A 157 4.36 7.62 -9.29
C GLN A 157 4.52 8.27 -7.91
N SER A 158 4.83 7.48 -6.88
CA SER A 158 5.12 8.00 -5.53
C SER A 158 6.42 8.81 -5.43
N ALA A 159 7.31 8.70 -6.41
CA ALA A 159 8.63 9.34 -6.42
C ALA A 159 8.65 10.68 -7.18
N SER A 160 7.65 10.94 -8.02
CA SER A 160 7.40 12.27 -8.59
C SER A 160 6.65 13.12 -7.58
N ASP A 161 7.25 14.24 -7.15
CA ASP A 161 6.59 15.20 -6.26
C ASP A 161 5.23 15.66 -6.81
N PRO A 162 4.26 16.01 -5.95
CA PRO A 162 3.04 16.68 -6.39
C PRO A 162 3.42 18.02 -7.03
N VAL A 163 3.05 18.21 -8.30
CA VAL A 163 3.16 19.50 -8.98
C VAL A 163 2.43 20.55 -8.11
N PRO A 164 3.08 21.66 -7.73
CA PRO A 164 2.37 22.72 -7.03
C PRO A 164 1.32 23.27 -7.99
N MET A 165 0.04 23.11 -7.64
CA MET A 165 -1.09 23.75 -8.32
C MET A 165 -0.83 25.25 -8.34
N THR A 166 -0.26 25.73 -9.46
CA THR A 166 0.09 27.12 -9.65
C THR A 166 -1.13 27.81 -10.21
N THR A 167 -1.76 28.61 -9.34
CA THR A 167 -2.63 29.76 -9.62
C THR A 167 -3.73 29.60 -10.67
N ALA A 168 -4.98 29.69 -10.20
CA ALA A 168 -6.17 29.89 -11.03
C ALA A 168 -5.99 31.06 -12.04
N PRO A 169 -6.53 30.96 -13.27
CA PRO A 169 -6.40 32.01 -14.25
C PRO A 169 -7.23 33.23 -13.84
N ARG A 170 -6.56 34.38 -13.81
CA ARG A 170 -7.15 35.72 -13.59
C ARG A 170 -8.11 36.04 -14.74
N LEU A 171 -9.42 36.12 -14.48
CA LEU A 171 -10.35 36.77 -15.40
C LEU A 171 -10.05 38.28 -15.46
N LYS A 172 -9.91 38.81 -16.68
CA LYS A 172 -9.90 40.25 -16.99
C LYS A 172 -11.31 40.70 -17.42
N GLY A 173 -11.68 41.92 -17.02
CA GLY A 173 -12.75 42.76 -17.62
C GLY A 173 -14.04 42.81 -16.78
N ALA A 174 -14.31 43.88 -16.03
CA ALA A 174 -14.81 45.22 -16.42
C ALA A 174 -16.31 45.25 -16.74
N GLY A 175 -17.10 45.98 -15.92
CA GLY A 175 -18.50 46.30 -16.22
C GLY A 175 -19.23 46.93 -15.03
N ARG A 176 -19.39 48.26 -15.07
CA ARG A 176 -20.25 49.05 -14.18
C ARG A 176 -21.73 48.67 -14.37
N GLY A 177 -22.52 48.76 -13.31
CA GLY A 177 -23.99 48.76 -13.41
C GLY A 177 -24.67 48.74 -12.05
N SER A 178 -25.02 49.93 -11.55
CA SER A 178 -26.00 50.14 -10.47
C SER A 178 -27.40 49.80 -10.98
N LEU A 179 -28.30 49.33 -10.11
CA LEU A 179 -29.69 49.82 -9.94
C LEU A 179 -30.53 48.92 -9.00
N SER A 180 -31.17 49.59 -8.02
CA SER A 180 -32.53 49.40 -7.47
C SER A 180 -33.00 48.03 -6.91
N GLY A 181 -33.46 48.05 -5.64
CA GLY A 181 -34.28 46.99 -4.99
C GLY A 181 -35.75 46.98 -5.46
N PRO A 182 -36.76 46.68 -4.61
CA PRO A 182 -36.79 45.97 -3.33
C PRO A 182 -37.86 44.83 -3.27
N SER A 183 -37.99 44.20 -2.09
CA SER A 183 -39.21 43.55 -1.55
C SER A 183 -39.72 42.23 -2.15
N PHE A 184 -39.77 41.18 -1.32
CA PHE A 184 -41.08 40.66 -0.87
C PHE A 184 -40.97 39.81 0.40
N SER A 185 -41.91 40.07 1.30
CA SER A 185 -42.24 39.42 2.55
C SER A 185 -42.73 37.97 2.38
N GLY A 186 -42.45 37.11 3.36
CA GLY A 186 -43.09 35.81 3.50
C GLY A 186 -43.01 35.32 4.95
N THR A 187 -44.16 35.28 5.59
CA THR A 187 -44.39 35.17 7.03
C THR A 187 -44.42 33.73 7.57
N ASN A 188 -44.13 33.64 8.87
CA ASN A 188 -44.85 32.88 9.90
C ASN A 188 -44.49 31.42 10.25
N ARG A 189 -44.36 31.27 11.58
CA ARG A 189 -44.82 30.20 12.49
C ARG A 189 -43.85 29.08 12.88
N SER A 190 -43.38 29.23 14.13
CA SER A 190 -43.44 28.24 15.24
C SER A 190 -44.11 26.89 14.94
N ASP A 191 -43.45 25.77 15.24
CA ASP A 191 -43.60 25.08 16.52
C ASP A 191 -42.55 23.94 16.70
N SER A 192 -42.34 23.63 17.97
CA SER A 192 -41.70 22.51 18.67
C SER A 192 -41.40 21.16 17.98
N GLY A 193 -40.35 20.50 18.46
CA GLY A 193 -40.31 19.03 18.55
C GLY A 193 -39.03 18.31 18.11
N THR A 194 -38.12 18.08 19.07
CA THR A 194 -37.28 16.87 19.24
C THR A 194 -36.53 16.25 18.04
N GLY A 195 -35.19 16.37 18.05
CA GLY A 195 -34.28 15.52 17.27
C GLY A 195 -32.80 15.73 17.66
N PRO A 196 -31.96 14.68 17.72
CA PRO A 196 -30.61 14.74 18.30
C PRO A 196 -29.59 15.25 17.28
N ARG A 197 -28.84 16.30 17.62
CA ARG A 197 -27.79 16.85 16.75
C ARG A 197 -26.40 16.50 17.28
N ARG A 198 -25.81 15.52 16.60
CA ARG A 198 -24.38 15.35 16.23
C ARG A 198 -23.41 16.22 17.03
N THR A 199 -22.65 15.55 17.89
CA THR A 199 -21.41 16.05 18.47
C THR A 199 -20.40 16.35 17.37
N SER A 200 -19.86 17.54 17.48
CA SER A 200 -18.79 18.17 16.72
C SER A 200 -17.47 17.41 16.81
N ALA A 201 -16.81 17.20 15.66
CA ALA A 201 -15.36 17.10 15.61
C ALA A 201 -14.78 18.53 15.73
N PRO A 202 -13.73 18.76 16.54
CA PRO A 202 -13.09 20.06 16.62
C PRO A 202 -12.25 20.29 15.36
N GLY A 203 -12.58 21.34 14.62
CA GLY A 203 -11.70 21.90 13.59
C GLY A 203 -10.54 22.63 14.25
N CYS A 204 -9.31 22.22 13.94
CA CYS A 204 -8.14 23.03 14.25
C CYS A 204 -7.95 24.06 13.14
N ALA A 205 -8.11 25.32 13.50
CA ALA A 205 -7.92 26.48 12.65
C ALA A 205 -6.43 26.69 12.34
N ASN A 206 -6.11 26.91 11.06
CA ASN A 206 -4.81 27.41 10.63
C ASN A 206 -4.71 28.90 10.93
N THR A 207 -3.73 29.29 11.74
CA THR A 207 -3.25 30.69 11.83
C THR A 207 -1.95 30.79 11.04
N THR A 208 -1.99 31.47 9.90
CA THR A 208 -0.86 31.71 9.02
C THR A 208 -0.04 32.90 9.52
N LEU A 209 1.21 32.68 9.93
CA LEU A 209 2.24 33.70 9.97
C LEU A 209 3.34 33.31 8.98
N ALA A 210 3.39 34.02 7.86
CA ALA A 210 4.37 33.82 6.81
C ALA A 210 5.68 34.54 7.16
N ILE A 211 6.75 33.77 7.37
CA ILE A 211 8.13 34.27 7.35
C ILE A 211 8.78 33.72 6.08
N ASN A 212 9.07 34.61 5.13
CA ASN A 212 9.81 34.30 3.91
C ASN A 212 11.25 33.91 4.27
N THR A 213 11.58 32.62 4.15
CA THR A 213 12.97 32.14 4.16
C THR A 213 13.35 31.66 2.76
N PRO A 214 14.60 31.90 2.30
CA PRO A 214 15.04 31.49 0.98
C PRO A 214 15.09 29.95 0.90
N LYS A 215 14.50 29.44 -0.18
CA LYS A 215 14.29 28.02 -0.48
C LYS A 215 15.64 27.30 -0.59
N ALA A 216 16.05 26.59 0.46
CA ALA A 216 17.15 25.64 0.35
C ALA A 216 16.79 24.60 -0.73
N SER A 217 17.64 24.44 -1.74
CA SER A 217 17.48 23.40 -2.75
C SER A 217 17.49 22.05 -2.04
N MET A 218 16.32 21.41 -1.96
CA MET A 218 16.19 20.05 -1.41
C MET A 218 17.10 19.12 -2.23
N PRO A 219 17.88 18.24 -1.58
CA PRO A 219 18.72 17.28 -2.29
C PRO A 219 17.83 16.37 -3.14
N PRO A 220 18.33 15.85 -4.27
CA PRO A 220 17.55 14.99 -5.16
C PRO A 220 16.99 13.80 -4.37
N VAL A 221 15.69 13.56 -4.50
CA VAL A 221 15.01 12.43 -3.87
C VAL A 221 15.64 11.15 -4.43
N ARG A 222 16.47 10.49 -3.62
CA ARG A 222 17.10 9.22 -3.98
C ARG A 222 16.01 8.21 -4.32
N ARG A 223 16.18 7.50 -5.43
CA ARG A 223 15.28 6.46 -5.91
C ARG A 223 15.03 5.45 -4.79
N ARG A 224 13.75 5.20 -4.43
CA ARG A 224 13.41 4.20 -3.40
C ARG A 224 13.92 2.83 -3.83
N MET A 225 14.53 2.13 -2.88
CA MET A 225 15.03 0.78 -3.13
C MET A 225 13.86 -0.19 -3.08
N LEU A 226 13.63 -0.86 -4.21
CA LEU A 226 12.57 -1.82 -4.40
C LEU A 226 13.19 -3.17 -4.75
N TYR A 227 13.13 -4.11 -3.82
CA TYR A 227 13.47 -5.51 -4.03
C TYR A 227 12.19 -6.30 -4.31
N ARG A 228 12.21 -7.23 -5.25
CA ARG A 228 11.02 -7.99 -5.65
C ARG A 228 11.35 -9.40 -6.08
N HIS A 229 10.71 -10.39 -5.47
CA HIS A 229 10.93 -11.81 -5.79
C HIS A 229 9.61 -12.57 -5.86
N PHE A 230 9.59 -13.58 -6.71
CA PHE A 230 8.53 -14.59 -6.72
C PHE A 230 8.90 -15.68 -5.72
N THR A 231 7.95 -16.00 -4.84
CA THR A 231 8.17 -16.96 -3.76
C THR A 231 7.07 -18.02 -3.69
N THR A 232 7.40 -19.10 -3.03
CA THR A 232 6.49 -20.17 -2.62
C THR A 232 6.75 -20.40 -1.14
N ALA A 233 5.93 -19.83 -0.26
CA ALA A 233 6.17 -19.82 1.19
C ALA A 233 6.23 -21.22 1.84
N VAL A 234 5.62 -22.21 1.20
CA VAL A 234 5.67 -23.61 1.64
C VAL A 234 6.99 -24.30 1.25
N ASP A 235 7.75 -23.72 0.31
CA ASP A 235 9.07 -24.21 -0.08
C ASP A 235 10.16 -23.50 0.75
N ARG A 236 10.65 -24.20 1.77
CA ARG A 236 11.71 -23.70 2.65
C ARG A 236 12.97 -23.28 1.89
N ARG A 237 13.39 -24.02 0.86
CA ARG A 237 14.63 -23.71 0.11
C ARG A 237 14.47 -22.43 -0.71
N ASN A 238 13.28 -22.25 -1.30
CA ASN A 238 12.95 -21.02 -2.00
C ASN A 238 13.02 -19.82 -1.04
N ILE A 239 12.39 -19.93 0.12
CA ILE A 239 12.40 -18.87 1.14
C ILE A 239 13.83 -18.61 1.64
N GLU A 240 14.60 -19.63 2.02
CA GLU A 240 15.99 -19.46 2.46
C GLU A 240 16.84 -18.75 1.40
N THR A 241 16.76 -19.18 0.14
CA THR A 241 17.52 -18.57 -0.96
C THR A 241 17.17 -17.10 -1.15
N VAL A 242 15.87 -16.77 -1.13
CA VAL A 242 15.39 -15.40 -1.31
C VAL A 242 15.76 -14.53 -0.11
N PHE A 243 15.66 -15.07 1.11
CA PHE A 243 16.06 -14.36 2.33
C PHE A 243 17.57 -14.10 2.39
N HIS A 244 18.41 -15.04 1.98
CA HIS A 244 19.86 -14.81 1.89
C HIS A 244 20.19 -13.70 0.87
N ALA A 245 19.61 -13.77 -0.33
CA ALA A 245 19.79 -12.73 -1.34
C ALA A 245 19.28 -11.34 -0.87
N MET A 246 18.19 -11.33 -0.10
CA MET A 246 17.69 -10.12 0.55
C MET A 246 18.65 -9.58 1.59
N GLN A 247 19.20 -10.44 2.46
CA GLN A 247 20.12 -10.02 3.51
C GLN A 247 21.35 -9.36 2.90
N ASP A 248 21.96 -9.97 1.90
CA ASP A 248 23.13 -9.38 1.22
C ASP A 248 22.81 -8.02 0.62
N THR A 249 21.60 -7.84 0.08
CA THR A 249 21.20 -6.58 -0.53
C THR A 249 20.82 -5.56 0.56
N VAL A 250 19.78 -5.85 1.33
CA VAL A 250 19.13 -4.94 2.28
C VAL A 250 20.02 -4.65 3.50
N LEU A 251 20.74 -5.64 4.03
CA LEU A 251 21.65 -5.44 5.17
C LEU A 251 22.85 -4.60 4.74
N GLN A 252 23.48 -4.88 3.59
CA GLN A 252 24.60 -4.05 3.11
C GLN A 252 24.18 -2.62 2.81
N ILE A 253 22.97 -2.42 2.29
CA ILE A 253 22.40 -1.09 2.02
C ILE A 253 22.12 -0.36 3.34
N ASN A 254 21.46 -1.02 4.29
CA ASN A 254 21.09 -0.41 5.56
C ASN A 254 22.33 -0.13 6.42
N LEU A 255 23.33 -1.00 6.42
CA LEU A 255 24.63 -0.78 7.07
C LEU A 255 25.41 0.37 6.42
N ARG A 256 25.49 0.44 5.08
CA ARG A 256 26.06 1.62 4.40
C ARG A 256 25.33 2.91 4.77
N ARG A 257 24.02 2.85 4.99
CA ARG A 257 23.21 4.01 5.35
C ARG A 257 23.48 4.51 6.77
N ILE A 258 23.73 3.60 7.71
CA ILE A 258 24.09 3.90 9.10
C ILE A 258 25.55 4.35 9.20
N MET A 259 26.46 3.78 8.40
CA MET A 259 27.89 4.14 8.41
C MET A 259 28.23 5.42 7.64
N MET A 260 27.31 5.93 6.79
CA MET A 260 27.48 7.17 6.02
C MET A 260 26.55 8.31 6.48
N SER A 261 25.84 8.17 7.60
CA SER A 261 25.05 9.22 8.26
C SER A 261 25.77 9.74 9.50
#